data_AF-D8MTU7-F1
#
_entry.id   AF-D8MTU7-F1
#
_cell.length_a   1.000
_cell.length_b   1.000
_cell.length_c   1.000
_cell.angle_alpha   90.00
_cell.angle_beta   90.00
_cell.angle_gamma   90.00
#
_symmetry.space_group_name_H-M   'P 1'
#
loop_
_entity.id
_entity.type
_entity.pdbx_description
1 polymer ?
#
loop_
_entity_poly.entity_id
_entity_poly.type
_entity_poly.pdbx_seq_one_letter_code
_entity_poly.pdbx_strand_id
1 'polypeptide(L)'
;MSNFLSPAAAYLNRRNELLAQRSVVESPVVIQTINKALLASEIAMATFHDLEALKTLQLRKARLIDWHEAESQQELQNFELASNALTLADDDNEQAFLSYQRDFALMAASFSWQHASLQIVQNELFATTFNLWLETLEELFALPDRKLLFTRISKILAFSIGKIPVLGEAIDVYRMLVSVMSASLEKAKSSDAYFSTLESYTEAANICSRGILIFCFTTEAVLRGRPLPNEAQLNEKIKGHYASVIDGTHPYF
;
A
#
# COMPACT_ATOMS: atom_id res chain seq x y z
N MET A 1 0.74 -21.30 -12.87
CA MET A 1 -0.28 -21.94 -12.01
C MET A 1 -0.02 -21.49 -10.58
N SER A 2 -0.80 -20.55 -10.08
CA SER A 2 -0.86 -20.22 -8.65
C SER A 2 -2.30 -20.45 -8.19
N ASN A 3 -2.48 -21.39 -7.27
CA ASN A 3 -3.71 -21.47 -6.51
C ASN A 3 -3.61 -20.41 -5.42
N PHE A 4 -3.79 -19.14 -5.79
CA PHE A 4 -3.93 -18.07 -4.80
C PHE A 4 -5.29 -18.26 -4.11
N LEU A 5 -5.27 -18.42 -2.79
CA LEU A 5 -6.46 -18.22 -1.98
C LEU A 5 -6.60 -16.71 -1.82
N SER A 6 -7.77 -16.13 -2.11
CA SER A 6 -7.96 -14.69 -1.88
C SER A 6 -7.59 -14.35 -0.41
N PRO A 7 -7.07 -13.15 -0.12
CA PRO A 7 -6.71 -12.75 1.25
C PRO A 7 -7.80 -13.03 2.27
N ALA A 8 -9.08 -13.00 1.86
CA ALA A 8 -10.24 -13.37 2.67
C ALA A 8 -10.16 -14.79 3.26
N ALA A 9 -9.75 -15.80 2.49
CA ALA A 9 -9.67 -17.18 2.99
C ALA A 9 -8.51 -17.36 3.98
N ALA A 10 -7.34 -16.79 3.67
CA ALA A 10 -6.19 -16.78 4.58
C ALA A 10 -6.54 -16.04 5.88
N TYR A 11 -7.22 -14.90 5.77
CA TYR A 11 -7.76 -14.14 6.90
C TYR A 11 -8.71 -14.97 7.76
N LEU A 12 -9.72 -15.63 7.18
CA LEU A 12 -10.69 -16.43 7.93
C LEU A 12 -10.02 -17.56 8.71
N ASN A 13 -9.06 -18.25 8.09
CA ASN A 13 -8.28 -19.28 8.76
C ASN A 13 -7.51 -18.68 9.94
N ARG A 14 -6.78 -17.60 9.72
CA ARG A 14 -5.99 -16.94 10.77
C ARG A 14 -6.86 -16.42 11.91
N ARG A 15 -8.01 -15.85 11.60
CA ARG A 15 -8.98 -15.38 12.60
C ARG A 15 -9.51 -16.53 13.45
N ASN A 16 -9.86 -17.66 12.82
CA ASN A 16 -10.34 -18.83 13.54
C ASN A 16 -9.25 -19.42 14.45
N GLU A 17 -7.99 -19.45 14.00
CA GLU A 17 -6.85 -19.84 14.85
C GLU A 17 -6.72 -18.93 16.08
N LEU A 18 -6.78 -17.60 15.89
CA LEU A 18 -6.68 -16.65 17.00
C LEU A 18 -7.86 -16.75 17.96
N LEU A 19 -9.08 -16.97 17.46
CA LEU A 19 -10.26 -17.20 18.29
C LEU A 19 -10.16 -18.51 19.09
N ALA A 20 -9.63 -19.58 18.48
CA ALA A 20 -9.38 -20.85 19.15
C ALA A 20 -8.27 -20.71 20.22
N GLN A 21 -7.20 -19.97 19.94
CA GLN A 21 -6.18 -19.66 20.96
C GLN A 21 -6.77 -18.84 22.10
N ARG A 22 -7.65 -17.87 21.79
CA ARG A 22 -8.30 -17.04 22.79
C ARG A 22 -9.19 -17.83 23.74
N SER A 23 -9.87 -18.87 23.27
CA SER A 23 -10.83 -19.64 24.09
C SER A 23 -10.16 -20.56 25.12
N VAL A 24 -8.86 -20.82 25.00
CA VAL A 24 -8.11 -21.76 25.85
C VAL A 24 -7.13 -21.10 26.82
N VAL A 25 -6.95 -19.78 26.75
CA VAL A 25 -6.02 -19.03 27.61
C VAL A 25 -6.74 -18.28 28.72
N GLU A 26 -6.20 -18.32 29.93
CA GLU A 26 -6.76 -17.61 31.10
C GLU A 26 -5.94 -16.36 31.49
N SER A 27 -4.68 -16.26 31.04
CA SER A 27 -3.81 -15.15 31.38
C SER A 27 -4.30 -13.85 30.76
N PRO A 28 -4.58 -12.79 31.56
CA PRO A 28 -5.05 -11.50 31.03
C PRO A 28 -4.10 -10.87 30.01
N VAL A 29 -2.78 -11.05 30.19
CA VAL A 29 -1.76 -10.51 29.28
C VAL A 29 -1.84 -11.21 27.91
N VAL A 30 -1.94 -12.54 27.91
CA VAL A 30 -2.05 -13.34 26.67
C VAL A 30 -3.36 -13.05 25.96
N ILE A 31 -4.46 -12.96 26.71
CA ILE A 31 -5.79 -12.54 26.22
C ILE A 31 -5.70 -11.18 25.52
N GLN A 32 -4.99 -10.21 26.10
CA GLN A 32 -4.84 -8.88 25.52
C GLN A 32 -4.01 -8.91 24.23
N THR A 33 -2.91 -9.67 24.20
CA THR A 33 -2.09 -9.82 22.99
C THR A 33 -2.89 -10.46 21.85
N ILE A 34 -3.66 -11.52 22.11
CA ILE A 34 -4.50 -12.16 21.09
C ILE A 34 -5.59 -11.19 20.59
N ASN A 35 -6.20 -10.40 21.47
CA ASN A 35 -7.18 -9.38 21.05
C ASN A 35 -6.57 -8.29 20.17
N LYS A 36 -5.35 -7.85 20.46
CA LYS A 36 -4.63 -6.89 19.62
C LYS A 36 -4.37 -7.48 18.24
N ALA A 37 -3.94 -8.75 18.18
CA ALA A 37 -3.74 -9.45 16.92
C ALA A 37 -5.06 -9.57 16.14
N LEU A 38 -6.16 -9.97 16.79
CA LEU A 38 -7.49 -10.03 16.17
C LEU A 38 -7.91 -8.67 15.61
N LEU A 39 -7.84 -7.60 16.40
CA LEU A 39 -8.19 -6.25 15.93
C LEU A 39 -7.32 -5.82 14.75
N ALA A 40 -6.01 -6.12 14.77
CA ALA A 40 -5.13 -5.81 13.66
C ALA A 40 -5.49 -6.61 12.39
N SER A 41 -5.94 -7.87 12.54
CA SER A 41 -6.50 -8.65 11.43
C SER A 41 -7.76 -8.01 10.84
N GLU A 42 -8.67 -7.55 11.71
CA GLU A 42 -9.92 -6.88 11.30
C GLU A 42 -9.62 -5.56 10.56
N ILE A 43 -8.66 -4.76 11.04
CA ILE A 43 -8.19 -3.54 10.36
C ILE A 43 -7.57 -3.89 9.00
N ALA A 44 -6.72 -4.91 8.93
CA ALA A 44 -6.10 -5.33 7.67
C ALA A 44 -7.14 -5.80 6.64
N MET A 45 -8.19 -6.50 7.09
CA MET A 45 -9.27 -6.95 6.23
C MET A 45 -10.20 -5.81 5.78
N ALA A 46 -10.51 -4.86 6.66
CA ALA A 46 -11.22 -3.64 6.28
C ALA A 46 -10.40 -2.79 5.28
N THR A 47 -9.08 -2.72 5.48
CA THR A 47 -8.16 -2.06 4.55
C THR A 47 -8.15 -2.74 3.17
N PHE A 48 -8.20 -4.09 3.14
CA PHE A 48 -8.35 -4.86 1.90
C PHE A 48 -9.67 -4.52 1.18
N HIS A 49 -10.78 -4.42 1.91
CA HIS A 49 -12.06 -4.02 1.33
C HIS A 49 -11.98 -2.63 0.67
N ASP A 50 -11.34 -1.65 1.30
CA ASP A 50 -11.13 -0.31 0.72
C ASP A 50 -10.26 -0.36 -0.54
N LEU A 51 -9.24 -1.22 -0.55
CA LEU A 51 -8.39 -1.46 -1.70
C LEU A 51 -9.19 -2.06 -2.89
N GLU A 52 -10.10 -3.00 -2.64
CA GLU A 52 -10.99 -3.56 -3.66
C GLU A 52 -12.02 -2.54 -4.19
N ALA A 53 -12.59 -1.72 -3.29
CA ALA A 53 -13.51 -0.65 -3.66
C ALA A 53 -12.81 0.37 -4.59
N LEU A 54 -11.56 0.70 -4.28
CA LEU A 54 -10.74 1.57 -5.09
C LEU A 54 -10.41 0.97 -6.47
N LYS A 55 -10.10 -0.33 -6.53
CA LYS A 55 -9.94 -1.04 -7.82
C LYS A 55 -11.18 -0.93 -8.69
N THR A 56 -12.37 -1.07 -8.10
CA THR A 56 -13.63 -0.89 -8.83
C THR A 56 -13.77 0.52 -9.39
N LEU A 57 -13.41 1.55 -8.61
CA LEU A 57 -13.41 2.94 -9.09
C LEU A 57 -12.42 3.14 -10.25
N GLN A 58 -11.22 2.56 -10.13
CA GLN A 58 -10.18 2.66 -11.16
C GLN A 58 -10.61 1.98 -12.46
N LEU A 59 -11.16 0.76 -12.41
CA LEU A 59 -11.64 0.06 -13.61
C LEU A 59 -12.72 0.84 -14.35
N ARG A 60 -13.62 1.52 -13.61
CA ARG A 60 -14.63 2.40 -14.22
C ARG A 60 -14.03 3.60 -14.93
N LYS A 61 -12.94 4.16 -14.40
CA LYS A 61 -12.19 5.27 -15.01
C LYS A 61 -11.38 4.81 -16.22
N ALA A 62 -10.74 3.66 -16.13
CA ALA A 62 -9.90 3.10 -17.18
C ALA A 62 -10.68 2.57 -18.39
N ARG A 63 -11.98 2.22 -18.23
CA ARG A 63 -12.84 1.75 -19.35
C ARG A 63 -12.92 2.73 -20.52
N LEU A 64 -12.64 4.01 -20.29
CA LEU A 64 -12.67 5.05 -21.31
C LEU A 64 -11.32 5.25 -22.03
N ILE A 65 -10.31 4.44 -21.69
CA ILE A 65 -8.95 4.53 -22.23
C ILE A 65 -8.72 3.32 -23.14
N ASP A 66 -8.63 3.56 -24.45
CA ASP A 66 -8.22 2.53 -25.41
C ASP A 66 -6.69 2.61 -25.60
N TRP A 67 -5.95 1.73 -24.94
CA TRP A 67 -4.48 1.78 -24.88
C TRP A 67 -3.79 0.59 -25.54
N HIS A 68 -4.56 -0.32 -26.14
CA HIS A 68 -4.03 -1.56 -26.72
C HIS A 68 -3.45 -1.39 -28.13
N GLU A 69 -3.48 -0.18 -28.67
CA GLU A 69 -2.83 0.15 -29.95
C GLU A 69 -1.30 0.08 -29.81
N ALA A 70 -0.62 -0.46 -30.82
CA ALA A 70 0.83 -0.63 -30.81
C ALA A 70 1.59 0.69 -30.63
N GLU A 71 1.06 1.79 -31.18
CA GLU A 71 1.63 3.13 -31.05
C GLU A 71 1.56 3.62 -29.59
N SER A 72 0.42 3.41 -28.93
CA SER A 72 0.26 3.72 -27.50
C SER A 72 1.25 2.94 -26.64
N GLN A 73 1.42 1.64 -26.90
CA GLN A 73 2.37 0.80 -26.15
C GLN A 73 3.82 1.25 -26.34
N GLN A 74 4.22 1.56 -27.58
CA GLN A 74 5.55 2.05 -27.87
C GLN A 74 5.83 3.39 -27.17
N GLU A 75 4.83 4.27 -27.15
CA GLU A 75 4.93 5.56 -26.49
C GLU A 75 5.03 5.44 -24.97
N LEU A 76 4.23 4.56 -24.36
CA LEU A 76 4.31 4.25 -22.92
C LEU A 76 5.67 3.68 -22.55
N GLN A 77 6.23 2.78 -23.37
CA GLN A 77 7.56 2.22 -23.15
C GLN A 77 8.64 3.30 -23.22
N ASN A 78 8.55 4.22 -24.19
CA ASN A 78 9.48 5.34 -24.30
C ASN A 78 9.40 6.27 -23.09
N PHE A 79 8.19 6.55 -22.60
CA PHE A 79 7.98 7.32 -21.38
C PHE A 79 8.57 6.61 -20.16
N GLU A 80 8.33 5.31 -20.03
CA GLU A 80 8.88 4.50 -18.94
C GLU A 80 10.41 4.54 -18.93
N LEU A 81 11.06 4.36 -20.09
CA LEU A 81 12.52 4.45 -20.24
C LEU A 81 13.04 5.84 -19.83
N ALA A 82 12.39 6.91 -20.27
CA ALA A 82 12.75 8.28 -19.89
C ALA A 82 12.58 8.51 -18.39
N SER A 83 11.49 8.00 -17.79
CA SER A 83 11.24 8.10 -16.36
C SER A 83 12.25 7.31 -15.53
N ASN A 84 12.67 6.13 -16.00
CA ASN A 84 13.64 5.27 -15.32
C ASN A 84 15.08 5.80 -15.43
N ALA A 85 15.36 6.70 -16.38
CA ALA A 85 16.64 7.40 -16.44
C ALA A 85 16.79 8.45 -15.32
N LEU A 86 15.67 8.93 -14.76
CA LEU A 86 15.68 9.77 -13.57
C LEU A 86 15.96 8.89 -12.34
N THR A 87 16.99 9.25 -11.58
CA THR A 87 17.40 8.47 -10.41
C THR A 87 17.09 9.25 -9.14
N LEU A 88 16.29 8.65 -8.25
CA LEU A 88 16.21 9.08 -6.86
C LEU A 88 17.49 8.59 -6.16
N ALA A 89 18.38 9.52 -5.82
CA ALA A 89 19.69 9.18 -5.29
C ALA A 89 19.63 8.63 -3.85
N ASP A 90 18.64 9.05 -3.07
CA ASP A 90 18.45 8.69 -1.68
C ASP A 90 16.96 8.83 -1.30
N ASP A 91 16.32 7.70 -1.01
CA ASP A 91 14.88 7.63 -0.73
C ASP A 91 14.51 8.31 0.60
N ASP A 92 15.46 8.44 1.53
CA ASP A 92 15.24 9.05 2.86
C ASP A 92 15.60 10.55 2.89
N ASN A 93 16.09 11.11 1.78
CA ASN A 93 16.47 12.51 1.67
C ASN A 93 15.41 13.34 0.94
N GLU A 94 14.68 14.16 1.70
CA GLU A 94 13.62 15.03 1.17
C GLU A 94 14.11 15.98 0.06
N GLN A 95 15.34 16.50 0.14
CA GLN A 95 15.89 17.38 -0.91
C GLN A 95 16.21 16.61 -2.19
N ALA A 96 16.66 15.36 -2.07
CA ALA A 96 16.84 14.48 -3.21
C ALA A 96 15.48 14.17 -3.86
N PHE A 97 14.45 13.91 -3.05
CA PHE A 97 13.08 13.70 -3.53
C PHE A 97 12.52 14.94 -4.24
N LEU A 98 12.67 16.15 -3.67
CA LEU A 98 12.21 17.39 -4.31
C LEU A 98 12.88 17.63 -5.66
N SER A 99 14.19 17.36 -5.75
CA SER A 99 14.93 17.48 -7.00
C SER A 99 14.41 16.46 -8.03
N TYR A 100 14.23 15.20 -7.60
CA TYR A 100 13.68 14.13 -8.42
C TYR A 100 12.26 14.46 -8.92
N GLN A 101 11.38 14.97 -8.06
CA GLN A 101 10.01 15.35 -8.43
C GLN A 101 10.00 16.48 -9.46
N ARG A 102 10.87 17.48 -9.29
CA ARG A 102 11.02 18.58 -10.26
C ARG A 102 11.51 18.05 -11.61
N ASP A 103 12.54 17.21 -11.61
CA ASP A 103 13.12 16.68 -12.84
C ASP A 103 12.13 15.75 -13.57
N PHE A 104 11.34 14.98 -12.82
CA PHE A 104 10.21 14.21 -13.34
C PHE A 104 9.13 15.10 -13.95
N ALA A 105 8.73 16.17 -13.26
CA ALA A 105 7.72 17.10 -13.76
C ALA A 105 8.16 17.78 -15.07
N LEU A 106 9.43 18.18 -15.17
CA LEU A 106 10.01 18.74 -16.40
C LEU A 106 10.01 17.70 -17.54
N MET A 107 10.44 16.48 -17.27
CA MET A 107 10.42 15.37 -18.24
C MET A 107 8.99 15.13 -18.73
N ALA A 108 8.04 14.96 -17.82
CA ALA A 108 6.64 14.67 -18.14
C ALA A 108 5.95 15.80 -18.92
N ALA A 109 6.25 17.06 -18.60
CA ALA A 109 5.73 18.23 -19.33
C ALA A 109 6.32 18.38 -20.73
N SER A 110 7.57 17.94 -20.93
CA SER A 110 8.25 17.98 -22.23
C SER A 110 8.00 16.76 -23.12
N PHE A 111 7.38 15.71 -22.58
CA PHE A 111 7.12 14.47 -23.30
C PHE A 111 6.02 14.67 -24.35
N SER A 112 6.31 14.27 -25.59
CA SER A 112 5.47 14.52 -26.76
C SER A 112 4.32 13.50 -26.88
N TRP A 113 3.36 13.55 -25.96
CA TRP A 113 2.19 12.67 -25.98
C TRP A 113 1.37 12.80 -27.28
N GLN A 114 1.18 11.70 -28.01
CA GLN A 114 0.40 11.65 -29.26
C GLN A 114 -0.71 10.59 -29.23
N HIS A 115 -0.42 9.40 -28.72
CA HIS A 115 -1.31 8.23 -28.73
C HIS A 115 -1.66 7.78 -27.29
N ALA A 116 -0.75 8.02 -26.34
CA ALA A 116 -0.93 7.69 -24.93
C ALA A 116 -1.12 8.94 -24.04
N SER A 117 -1.27 8.72 -22.73
CA SER A 117 -1.36 9.81 -21.76
C SER A 117 -0.82 9.39 -20.38
N LEU A 118 -0.46 10.37 -19.56
CA LEU A 118 0.00 10.15 -18.19
C LEU A 118 -1.03 9.38 -17.33
N GLN A 119 -2.32 9.54 -17.63
CA GLN A 119 -3.41 8.82 -16.95
C GLN A 119 -3.32 7.30 -17.17
N ILE A 120 -2.76 6.84 -18.29
CA ILE A 120 -2.54 5.42 -18.57
C ILE A 120 -1.43 4.89 -17.65
N VAL A 121 -0.32 5.62 -17.56
CA VAL A 121 0.80 5.30 -16.66
C VAL A 121 0.34 5.25 -15.20
N GLN A 122 -0.50 6.20 -14.78
CA GLN A 122 -1.12 6.20 -13.45
C GLN A 122 -1.96 4.93 -13.19
N ASN A 123 -2.70 4.47 -14.19
CA ASN A 123 -3.51 3.26 -14.10
C ASN A 123 -2.67 1.98 -14.02
N GLU A 124 -1.58 1.88 -14.76
CA GLU A 124 -0.64 0.75 -14.70
C GLU A 124 0.08 0.71 -13.35
N LEU A 125 0.51 1.86 -12.83
CA LEU A 125 1.11 1.98 -11.51
C LEU A 125 0.14 1.55 -10.42
N PHE A 126 -1.13 1.97 -10.53
CA PHE A 126 -2.19 1.52 -9.62
C PHE A 126 -2.35 0.00 -9.65
N ALA A 127 -2.47 -0.60 -10.83
CA ALA A 127 -2.67 -2.04 -10.96
C ALA A 127 -1.50 -2.85 -10.39
N THR A 128 -0.27 -2.41 -10.68
CA THR A 128 0.95 -3.02 -10.14
C THR A 128 0.97 -2.94 -8.61
N THR A 129 0.75 -1.74 -8.06
CA THR A 129 0.79 -1.51 -6.61
C THR A 129 -0.34 -2.24 -5.88
N PHE A 130 -1.53 -2.31 -6.48
CA PHE A 130 -2.65 -3.11 -5.97
C PHE A 130 -2.27 -4.59 -5.83
N ASN A 131 -1.70 -5.20 -6.86
CA ASN A 131 -1.32 -6.61 -6.83
C ASN A 131 -0.22 -6.88 -5.79
N LEU A 132 0.76 -5.98 -5.68
CA LEU A 132 1.80 -6.08 -4.65
C LEU A 132 1.21 -6.07 -3.24
N TRP A 133 0.25 -5.20 -2.96
CA TRP A 133 -0.45 -5.15 -1.67
C TRP A 133 -1.34 -6.37 -1.44
N LEU A 134 -2.04 -6.86 -2.47
CA LEU A 134 -2.87 -8.05 -2.40
C LEU A 134 -2.06 -9.27 -1.94
N GLU A 135 -0.92 -9.53 -2.60
CA GLU A 135 -0.02 -10.62 -2.27
C GLU A 135 0.59 -10.46 -0.86
N THR A 136 0.88 -9.23 -0.46
CA THR A 136 1.42 -8.92 0.87
C THR A 136 0.40 -9.19 1.98
N LEU A 137 -0.88 -8.90 1.76
CA LEU A 137 -1.97 -9.22 2.69
C LEU A 137 -2.20 -10.74 2.81
N GLU A 138 -2.13 -11.47 1.70
CA GLU A 138 -2.21 -12.94 1.74
C GLU A 138 -1.07 -13.52 2.59
N GLU A 139 0.17 -13.08 2.36
CA GLU A 139 1.34 -13.48 3.16
C GLU A 139 1.21 -13.10 4.64
N LEU A 140 0.65 -11.92 4.94
CA LEU A 140 0.37 -11.47 6.31
C LEU A 140 -0.51 -12.49 7.05
N PHE A 141 -1.56 -12.98 6.42
CA PHE A 141 -2.47 -13.94 7.06
C PHE A 141 -1.96 -15.38 7.04
N ALA A 142 -1.24 -15.79 5.99
CA ALA A 142 -0.88 -17.19 5.75
C ALA A 142 0.45 -17.62 6.40
N LEU A 143 1.46 -16.74 6.44
CA LEU A 143 2.78 -17.14 6.93
C LEU A 143 2.82 -17.14 8.47
N PRO A 144 3.71 -17.89 9.12
CA PRO A 144 3.95 -17.79 10.56
C PRO A 144 5.07 -16.80 10.92
N ASP A 145 6.05 -16.61 10.02
CA ASP A 145 7.21 -15.71 10.18
C ASP A 145 6.99 -14.39 9.40
N ARG A 146 7.34 -13.25 10.02
CA ARG A 146 7.13 -11.89 9.48
C ARG A 146 8.37 -11.20 8.91
N LYS A 147 9.56 -11.80 8.97
CA LYS A 147 10.80 -11.18 8.50
C LYS A 147 10.73 -10.78 7.03
N LEU A 148 10.30 -11.72 6.19
CA LEU A 148 10.15 -11.49 4.76
C LEU A 148 9.04 -10.48 4.47
N LEU A 149 8.00 -10.44 5.30
CA LEU A 149 6.90 -9.50 5.15
C LEU A 149 7.33 -8.05 5.36
N PHE A 150 8.10 -7.74 6.42
CA PHE A 150 8.64 -6.38 6.60
C PHE A 150 9.56 -5.96 5.45
N THR A 151 10.39 -6.89 4.97
CA THR A 151 11.24 -6.65 3.79
C THR A 151 10.41 -6.36 2.55
N ARG A 152 9.34 -7.12 2.32
CA ARG A 152 8.41 -6.96 1.20
C ARG A 152 7.68 -5.62 1.27
N ILE A 153 7.13 -5.26 2.42
CA ILE A 153 6.49 -3.96 2.65
C ILE A 153 7.46 -2.81 2.34
N SER A 154 8.69 -2.90 2.83
CA SER A 154 9.72 -1.86 2.58
C SER A 154 10.00 -1.69 1.09
N LYS A 155 10.10 -2.79 0.33
CA LYS A 155 10.29 -2.75 -1.13
C LYS A 155 9.10 -2.13 -1.87
N ILE A 156 7.87 -2.42 -1.45
CA ILE A 156 6.66 -1.83 -2.05
C ILE A 156 6.63 -0.32 -1.79
N LEU A 157 7.02 0.11 -0.60
CA LEU A 157 7.07 1.53 -0.23
C LEU A 157 8.16 2.26 -1.01
N ALA A 158 9.37 1.69 -1.13
CA ALA A 158 10.44 2.23 -1.96
C ALA A 158 10.03 2.35 -3.44
N PHE A 159 9.41 1.29 -3.99
CA PHE A 159 8.82 1.34 -5.33
C PHE A 159 7.78 2.46 -5.47
N SER A 160 6.89 2.60 -4.47
CA SER A 160 5.86 3.64 -4.46
C SER A 160 6.45 5.04 -4.40
N ILE A 161 7.47 5.27 -3.57
CA ILE A 161 8.21 6.54 -3.46
C ILE A 161 8.87 6.89 -4.80
N GLY A 162 9.54 5.93 -5.43
CA GLY A 162 10.17 6.14 -6.73
C GLY A 162 9.16 6.48 -7.84
N LYS A 163 7.89 6.10 -7.71
CA LYS A 163 6.86 6.33 -8.73
C LYS A 163 5.84 7.41 -8.37
N ILE A 164 5.86 7.92 -7.14
CA ILE A 164 4.87 8.91 -6.68
C ILE A 164 4.85 10.24 -7.46
N PRO A 165 5.95 10.73 -8.08
CA PRO A 165 5.88 11.97 -8.88
C PRO A 165 4.92 11.88 -10.07
N VAL A 166 4.58 10.67 -10.54
CA VAL A 166 3.51 10.43 -11.54
C VAL A 166 2.16 11.00 -11.08
N LEU A 167 1.96 11.18 -9.77
CA LEU A 167 0.72 11.70 -9.18
C LEU A 167 0.70 13.23 -9.04
N GLY A 168 1.83 13.93 -9.27
CA GLY A 168 1.97 15.37 -9.12
C GLY A 168 2.76 15.79 -7.87
N GLU A 169 2.38 16.94 -7.28
CA GLU A 169 3.02 17.49 -6.07
C GLU A 169 2.77 16.62 -4.84
N ALA A 170 3.72 15.77 -4.47
CA ALA A 170 3.49 14.63 -3.58
C ALA A 170 4.36 14.59 -2.32
N ILE A 171 4.98 15.72 -1.92
CA ILE A 171 5.92 15.77 -0.79
C ILE A 171 5.34 15.26 0.53
N ASP A 172 4.10 15.60 0.87
CA ASP A 172 3.48 15.15 2.12
C ASP A 172 3.18 13.65 2.08
N VAL A 173 2.85 13.12 0.90
CA VAL A 173 2.65 11.68 0.72
C VAL A 173 3.98 10.94 0.79
N TYR A 174 5.05 11.52 0.21
CA TYR A 174 6.42 11.03 0.35
C TYR A 174 6.84 10.92 1.82
N ARG A 175 6.69 11.98 2.62
CA ARG A 175 7.01 11.97 4.07
C ARG A 175 6.28 10.86 4.81
N MET A 176 5.00 10.68 4.52
CA MET A 176 4.19 9.61 5.09
C MET A 176 4.71 8.22 4.70
N LEU A 177 5.07 7.99 3.44
CA LEU A 177 5.60 6.72 2.97
C LEU A 177 6.99 6.42 3.56
N VAL A 178 7.88 7.40 3.63
CA VAL A 178 9.22 7.27 4.25
C VAL A 178 9.10 6.89 5.72
N SER A 179 8.17 7.51 6.46
CA SER A 179 7.91 7.16 7.86
C SER A 179 7.50 5.69 8.02
N VAL A 180 6.60 5.19 7.16
CA VAL A 180 6.17 3.78 7.19
C VAL A 180 7.30 2.85 6.76
N MET A 181 8.09 3.24 5.75
CA MET A 181 9.23 2.47 5.25
C MET A 181 10.30 2.33 6.34
N SER A 182 10.66 3.43 7.00
CA SER A 182 11.61 3.47 8.11
C SER A 182 11.17 2.55 9.25
N ALA A 183 9.89 2.61 9.65
CA ALA A 183 9.35 1.72 10.67
C ALA A 183 9.43 0.23 10.25
N SER A 184 9.16 -0.07 8.98
CA SER A 184 9.24 -1.44 8.45
C SER A 184 10.70 -1.95 8.44
N LEU A 185 11.65 -1.12 7.99
CA LEU A 185 13.08 -1.43 7.97
C LEU A 185 13.64 -1.63 9.38
N GLU A 186 13.19 -0.84 10.36
CA GLU A 186 13.57 -1.02 11.76
C GLU A 186 13.10 -2.38 12.27
N LYS A 187 11.83 -2.74 12.03
CA LYS A 187 11.28 -4.03 12.47
C LYS A 187 11.93 -5.23 11.78
N ALA A 188 12.33 -5.09 10.52
CA ALA A 188 13.06 -6.13 9.78
C ALA A 188 14.43 -6.48 10.41
N LYS A 189 14.99 -5.62 11.26
CA LYS A 189 16.26 -5.85 11.98
C LYS A 189 16.07 -6.54 13.35
N SER A 190 14.85 -6.89 13.71
CA SER A 190 14.53 -7.59 14.95
C SER A 190 15.08 -9.03 14.97
N SER A 191 15.05 -9.66 16.14
CA SER A 191 15.50 -11.05 16.30
C SER A 191 14.56 -12.05 15.62
N ASP A 192 15.09 -13.21 15.22
CA ASP A 192 14.29 -14.27 14.60
C ASP A 192 13.17 -14.79 15.54
N ALA A 193 13.44 -14.82 16.85
CA ALA A 193 12.44 -15.17 17.86
C ALA A 193 11.24 -14.21 17.87
N TYR A 194 11.48 -12.91 17.64
CA TYR A 194 10.41 -11.91 17.60
C TYR A 194 9.48 -12.13 16.41
N PHE A 195 9.98 -12.56 15.24
CA PHE A 195 9.15 -12.73 14.04
C PHE A 195 8.10 -13.85 14.14
N SER A 196 8.21 -14.72 15.15
CA SER A 196 7.22 -15.75 15.46
C SER A 196 6.16 -15.30 16.47
N THR A 197 6.20 -14.06 16.95
CA THR A 197 5.32 -13.54 18.00
C THR A 197 4.04 -12.89 17.44
N LEU A 198 3.01 -12.80 18.28
CA LEU A 198 1.78 -12.08 17.95
C LEU A 198 1.99 -10.56 17.92
N GLU A 199 2.97 -10.05 18.68
CA GLU A 199 3.42 -8.67 18.63
C GLU A 199 3.96 -8.34 17.24
N SER A 200 4.82 -9.20 16.68
CA SER A 200 5.32 -9.03 15.32
C SER A 200 4.24 -9.08 14.26
N TYR A 201 3.28 -10.00 14.41
CA TYR A 201 2.11 -10.04 13.54
C TYR A 201 1.29 -8.74 13.59
N THR A 202 1.02 -8.24 14.79
CA THR A 202 0.26 -7.00 15.00
C THR A 202 0.96 -5.79 14.37
N GLU A 203 2.27 -5.68 14.56
CA GLU A 203 3.06 -4.59 13.98
C GLU A 203 3.13 -4.67 12.45
N ALA A 204 3.31 -5.87 11.89
CA ALA A 204 3.28 -6.07 10.45
C ALA A 204 1.92 -5.71 9.84
N ALA A 205 0.83 -6.13 10.47
CA ALA A 205 -0.53 -5.78 10.05
C ALA A 205 -0.75 -4.26 10.07
N ASN A 206 -0.37 -3.57 11.15
CA ASN A 206 -0.51 -2.11 11.26
C ASN A 206 0.31 -1.36 10.21
N ILE A 207 1.57 -1.73 10.01
CA ILE A 207 2.45 -1.10 9.00
C ILE A 207 1.90 -1.34 7.60
N CYS A 208 1.48 -2.58 7.29
CA CYS A 208 0.88 -2.94 6.01
C CYS A 208 -0.40 -2.12 5.76
N SER A 209 -1.34 -2.12 6.71
CA SER A 209 -2.58 -1.35 6.62
C SER A 209 -2.32 0.14 6.42
N ARG A 210 -1.37 0.73 7.15
CA ARG A 210 -1.02 2.14 6.99
C ARG A 210 -0.49 2.44 5.59
N GLY A 211 0.40 1.60 5.06
CA GLY A 211 0.90 1.72 3.68
C GLY A 211 -0.21 1.65 2.64
N ILE A 212 -1.11 0.66 2.77
CA ILE A 212 -2.26 0.50 1.86
C ILE A 212 -3.22 1.69 1.96
N LEU A 213 -3.52 2.18 3.16
CA LEU A 213 -4.43 3.32 3.33
C LEU A 213 -3.87 4.62 2.74
N ILE A 214 -2.56 4.87 2.89
CA ILE A 214 -1.89 6.00 2.21
C ILE A 214 -2.08 5.86 0.70
N PHE A 215 -1.79 4.69 0.14
CA PHE A 215 -2.01 4.40 -1.27
C PHE A 215 -3.49 4.63 -1.67
N CYS A 216 -4.43 4.13 -0.87
CA CYS A 216 -5.85 4.21 -1.18
C CYS A 216 -6.35 5.66 -1.23
N PHE A 217 -6.07 6.44 -0.18
CA PHE A 217 -6.54 7.83 -0.10
C PHE A 217 -5.87 8.74 -1.12
N THR A 218 -4.60 8.50 -1.42
CA THR A 218 -3.85 9.25 -2.44
C THR A 218 -4.40 8.97 -3.83
N THR A 219 -4.57 7.69 -4.16
CA THR A 219 -5.12 7.27 -5.46
C THR A 219 -6.57 7.73 -5.63
N GLU A 220 -7.40 7.64 -4.58
CA GLU A 220 -8.77 8.12 -4.63
C GLU A 220 -8.82 9.61 -4.99
N ALA A 221 -7.94 10.43 -4.40
CA ALA A 221 -7.85 11.85 -4.73
C ALA A 221 -7.53 12.06 -6.22
N VAL A 222 -6.53 11.34 -6.75
CA VAL A 222 -6.15 11.38 -8.17
C VAL A 222 -7.31 10.97 -9.07
N LEU A 223 -7.93 9.82 -8.81
CA LEU A 223 -9.05 9.30 -9.60
C LEU A 223 -10.25 10.25 -9.58
N ARG A 224 -10.46 10.99 -8.49
CA ARG A 224 -11.54 11.99 -8.37
C ARG A 224 -11.15 13.38 -8.87
N GLY A 225 -9.92 13.59 -9.36
CA GLY A 225 -9.43 14.90 -9.80
C GLY A 225 -9.34 15.92 -8.67
N ARG A 226 -9.03 15.46 -7.45
CA ARG A 226 -8.85 16.30 -6.25
C ARG A 226 -7.36 16.49 -5.97
N PRO A 227 -6.97 17.57 -5.27
CA PRO A 227 -5.61 17.73 -4.77
C PRO A 227 -5.19 16.53 -3.91
N LEU A 228 -3.90 16.20 -3.95
CA LEU A 228 -3.35 15.18 -3.06
C LEU A 228 -3.55 15.60 -1.59
N PRO A 229 -3.92 14.66 -0.71
CA PRO A 229 -4.10 14.97 0.70
C PRO A 229 -2.75 15.29 1.35
N ASN A 230 -2.72 16.29 2.21
CA ASN A 230 -1.55 16.57 3.04
C ASN A 230 -1.43 15.55 4.20
N GLU A 231 -0.33 15.63 4.94
CA GLU A 231 -0.03 14.71 6.05
C GLU A 231 -1.14 14.68 7.11
N ALA A 232 -1.68 15.84 7.49
CA ALA A 232 -2.74 15.93 8.50
C ALA A 232 -4.02 15.24 8.02
N GLN A 233 -4.42 15.47 6.77
CA GLN A 233 -5.60 14.86 6.15
C GLN A 233 -5.45 13.33 6.02
N LEU A 234 -4.27 12.85 5.63
CA LEU A 234 -3.98 11.41 5.57
C LEU A 234 -4.07 10.79 6.96
N ASN A 235 -3.45 11.39 7.97
CA ASN A 235 -3.50 10.88 9.34
C ASN A 235 -4.94 10.88 9.90
N GLU A 236 -5.72 11.92 9.64
CA GLU A 236 -7.13 11.97 10.04
C GLU A 236 -7.96 10.87 9.38
N LYS A 237 -7.81 10.68 8.06
CA LYS A 237 -8.49 9.61 7.31
C LYS A 237 -8.12 8.22 7.81
N ILE A 238 -6.83 7.96 8.05
CA ILE A 238 -6.35 6.67 8.59
C ILE A 238 -6.92 6.44 9.99
N LYS A 239 -6.90 7.47 10.85
CA LYS A 239 -7.50 7.39 12.19
C LYS A 239 -9.01 7.13 12.11
N GLY A 240 -9.71 7.78 11.19
CA GLY A 240 -11.14 7.58 10.94
C GLY A 240 -11.46 6.15 10.50
N HIS A 241 -10.65 5.57 9.62
CA HIS A 241 -10.75 4.15 9.24
C HIS A 241 -10.58 3.24 10.47
N TYR A 242 -9.56 3.48 11.29
CA TYR A 242 -9.29 2.63 12.45
C TYR A 242 -10.44 2.72 13.46
N ALA A 243 -10.96 3.92 13.70
CA ALA A 243 -12.11 4.15 14.57
C ALA A 243 -13.37 3.43 14.05
N SER A 244 -13.67 3.51 12.75
CA SER A 244 -14.86 2.85 12.20
C SER A 244 -14.78 1.32 12.26
N VAL A 245 -13.58 0.74 12.15
CA VAL A 245 -13.36 -0.70 12.37
C VAL A 245 -13.59 -1.06 13.84
N ILE A 246 -13.02 -0.30 14.77
CA ILE A 246 -13.18 -0.52 16.21
C ILE A 246 -14.64 -0.43 16.64
N ASP A 247 -15.37 0.56 16.09
CA ASP A 247 -16.78 0.80 16.40
C ASP A 247 -17.73 -0.13 15.63
N GLY A 248 -17.22 -0.94 14.70
CA GLY A 248 -18.03 -1.85 13.86
C GLY A 248 -18.93 -1.12 12.85
N THR A 249 -18.55 0.09 12.43
CA THR A 249 -19.31 0.93 11.48
C THR A 249 -18.67 0.98 10.09
N HIS A 250 -17.49 0.38 9.92
CA HIS A 250 -16.84 0.27 8.61
C HIS A 250 -17.70 -0.56 7.64
N PRO A 251 -17.86 -0.19 6.36
CA PRO A 251 -18.69 -0.91 5.38
C PRO A 251 -18.36 -2.39 5.13
N TYR A 252 -17.26 -2.87 5.70
CA TYR A 252 -16.88 -4.29 5.66
C TYR A 252 -17.70 -5.13 6.66
N PHE A 253 -18.19 -4.52 7.75
CA PHE A 253 -18.95 -5.17 8.83
C PHE A 253 -20.46 -5.00 8.68
#